data_AF-A0A1S4DNB2-F1
#
_entry.id   AF-A0A1S4DNB2-F1
#
_cell.length_a   1.000
_cell.length_b   1.000
_cell.length_c   1.000
_cell.angle_alpha   90.00
_cell.angle_beta   90.00
_cell.angle_gamma   90.00
#
_symmetry.space_group_name_H-M   'P 1'
#
loop_
_entity.id
_entity.type
_entity.pdbx_description
1 polymer ?
#
loop_
_entity_poly.entity_id
_entity_poly.type
_entity_poly.pdbx_seq_one_letter_code
_entity_poly.pdbx_strand_id
1 'polypeptide(L)'
;MDTKILFGGKVVVLGGDFRQTLPVVRSGKKDEFIQESLLCSDIWNQLEKLRLSVNMRARTDPAFCEYLMKKGSEKEKTNWQGFYASPCNMSSTSSRVIMTTTNNFVDEINDMLITQLLGDSTTYVAFDETTKTNDQSQYEDFLHSLHPAGLPPI
;
A
#
# COMPACT_ATOMS: atom_id res chain seq x y z
N MET A 1 -2.09 -35.81 8.47
CA MET A 1 -2.66 -35.44 9.78
C MET A 1 -3.56 -34.25 9.53
N ASP A 2 -4.86 -34.42 9.75
CA ASP A 2 -5.87 -33.41 9.45
C ASP A 2 -6.12 -32.59 10.72
N THR A 3 -5.30 -31.55 10.93
CA THR A 3 -5.44 -30.71 12.13
C THR A 3 -6.44 -29.62 11.86
N LYS A 4 -7.67 -29.79 12.33
CA LYS A 4 -8.75 -28.77 12.36
C LYS A 4 -8.41 -27.51 13.18
N ILE A 5 -7.20 -27.42 13.72
CA ILE A 5 -6.74 -26.31 14.56
C ILE A 5 -6.16 -25.23 13.63
N LEU A 6 -6.73 -24.03 13.70
CA LEU A 6 -6.26 -22.88 12.93
C LEU A 6 -4.75 -22.69 13.09
N PHE A 7 -4.06 -22.46 11.96
CA PHE A 7 -2.61 -22.23 11.88
C PHE A 7 -1.75 -23.30 12.58
N GLY A 8 -2.25 -24.53 12.72
CA GLY A 8 -1.54 -25.63 13.38
C GLY A 8 -1.27 -25.38 14.86
N GLY A 9 -2.12 -24.59 15.53
CA GLY A 9 -1.99 -24.25 16.95
C GLY A 9 -1.01 -23.11 17.25
N LYS A 10 -0.49 -22.43 16.22
CA LYS A 10 0.34 -21.23 16.40
C LYS A 10 -0.52 -20.03 16.79
N VAL A 11 0.00 -19.23 17.71
CA VAL A 11 -0.55 -17.89 17.98
C VAL A 11 -0.19 -16.99 16.81
N VAL A 12 -1.21 -16.45 16.13
CA VAL A 12 -1.06 -15.53 14.99
C VAL A 12 -1.78 -14.23 15.32
N VAL A 13 -1.10 -13.10 15.13
CA VAL A 13 -1.68 -11.76 15.26
C VAL A 13 -1.77 -11.14 13.88
N LEU A 14 -2.98 -10.95 13.38
CA LEU A 14 -3.25 -10.27 12.12
C LEU A 14 -3.44 -8.78 12.42
N GLY A 15 -2.58 -7.94 11.87
CA GLY A 15 -2.64 -6.48 11.99
C GLY A 15 -3.02 -5.82 10.67
N GLY A 16 -3.80 -4.75 10.73
CA GLY A 16 -4.20 -3.97 9.56
C GLY A 16 -5.26 -2.93 9.90
N ASP A 17 -5.60 -2.09 8.91
CA ASP A 17 -6.73 -1.16 9.00
C ASP A 17 -7.61 -1.38 7.76
N PHE A 18 -8.81 -1.93 7.95
CA PHE A 18 -9.75 -2.23 6.85
C PHE A 18 -10.29 -0.99 6.12
N ARG A 19 -9.96 0.22 6.61
CA ARG A 19 -10.24 1.48 5.93
C ARG A 19 -9.12 1.86 4.94
N GLN A 20 -8.06 1.06 4.85
CA GLN A 20 -7.02 1.19 3.82
C GLN A 20 -7.47 0.54 2.52
N THR A 21 -6.60 0.56 1.51
CA THR A 21 -6.88 -0.02 0.20
C THR A 21 -7.22 -1.50 0.29
N LEU A 22 -8.19 -1.94 -0.53
CA LEU A 22 -8.55 -3.35 -0.67
C LEU A 22 -7.36 -4.18 -1.20
N PRO A 23 -7.39 -5.52 -1.04
CA PRO A 23 -6.43 -6.40 -1.71
C PRO A 23 -6.38 -6.13 -3.21
N VAL A 24 -5.21 -6.25 -3.83
CA VAL A 24 -5.07 -6.04 -5.28
C VAL A 24 -5.43 -7.32 -6.01
N VAL A 25 -6.58 -7.34 -6.69
CA VAL A 25 -6.99 -8.41 -7.61
C VAL A 25 -6.77 -7.92 -9.05
N ARG A 26 -5.81 -8.52 -9.77
CA ARG A 26 -5.49 -8.12 -11.15
C ARG A 26 -6.65 -8.41 -12.07
N SER A 27 -7.03 -7.42 -12.87
CA SER A 27 -8.19 -7.51 -13.77
C SER A 27 -9.49 -7.92 -13.06
N GLY A 28 -9.53 -7.76 -11.73
CA GLY A 28 -10.61 -8.24 -10.91
C GLY A 28 -11.83 -7.33 -10.96
N LYS A 29 -13.00 -7.91 -10.73
CA LYS A 29 -14.24 -7.15 -10.58
C LYS A 29 -14.43 -6.68 -9.16
N LYS A 30 -15.29 -5.66 -8.97
CA LYS A 30 -15.61 -5.08 -7.65
C LYS A 30 -15.89 -6.15 -6.59
N ASP A 31 -16.67 -7.16 -6.95
CA ASP A 31 -17.08 -8.22 -6.02
C ASP A 31 -15.93 -9.16 -5.66
N GLU A 32 -14.99 -9.40 -6.59
CA GLU A 32 -13.81 -10.23 -6.35
C GLU A 32 -12.89 -9.58 -5.30
N PHE A 33 -12.70 -8.25 -5.35
CA PHE A 33 -11.95 -7.54 -4.31
C PHE A 33 -12.56 -7.70 -2.90
N ILE A 34 -13.89 -7.81 -2.81
CA ILE A 34 -14.60 -8.03 -1.54
C ILE A 34 -14.42 -9.48 -1.08
N GLN A 35 -14.60 -10.44 -1.99
CA GLN A 35 -14.46 -11.87 -1.68
C GLN A 35 -13.04 -12.23 -1.20
N GLU A 36 -12.02 -11.60 -1.78
CA GLU A 36 -10.62 -11.78 -1.37
C GLU A 36 -10.27 -11.06 -0.04
N SER A 37 -11.19 -10.27 0.51
CA SER A 37 -10.99 -9.63 1.80
C SER A 37 -11.06 -10.64 2.94
N LEU A 38 -10.22 -10.46 3.96
CA LEU A 38 -10.29 -11.24 5.20
C LEU A 38 -11.69 -11.20 5.85
N LEU A 39 -12.46 -10.14 5.59
CA LEU A 39 -13.84 -10.00 6.07
C LEU A 39 -14.78 -11.07 5.52
N CYS A 40 -14.51 -11.60 4.32
CA CYS A 40 -15.30 -12.66 3.68
C CYS A 40 -14.74 -14.06 3.96
N SER A 41 -13.61 -14.17 4.66
CA SER A 41 -12.99 -15.46 4.96
C SER A 41 -13.74 -16.23 6.06
N ASP A 42 -13.84 -17.55 5.92
CA ASP A 42 -14.47 -18.45 6.90
C ASP A 42 -13.84 -18.39 8.31
N ILE A 43 -12.56 -17.98 8.39
CA ILE A 43 -11.87 -17.85 9.67
C ILE A 43 -12.24 -16.56 10.40
N TRP A 44 -12.82 -15.56 9.72
CA TRP A 44 -13.11 -14.24 10.30
C TRP A 44 -13.91 -14.32 11.61
N ASN A 45 -14.93 -15.17 11.63
CA ASN A 45 -15.79 -15.36 12.80
C ASN A 45 -15.07 -16.08 13.95
N GLN A 46 -13.99 -16.81 13.66
CA GLN A 46 -13.18 -17.54 14.63
C GLN A 46 -12.07 -16.68 15.25
N LEU A 47 -11.74 -15.52 14.65
CA LEU A 47 -10.72 -14.60 15.16
C LEU A 47 -11.23 -13.78 16.35
N GLU A 48 -10.35 -13.47 17.29
CA GLU A 48 -10.58 -12.44 18.31
C GLU A 48 -10.32 -11.05 17.69
N LYS A 49 -11.23 -10.10 17.94
CA LYS A 49 -11.16 -8.75 17.36
C LYS A 49 -10.65 -7.76 18.40
N LEU A 50 -9.42 -7.31 18.20
CA LEU A 50 -8.79 -6.26 19.02
C LEU A 50 -8.78 -4.94 18.23
N ARG A 51 -9.13 -3.83 18.91
CA ARG A 51 -9.20 -2.51 18.28
C ARG A 51 -8.30 -1.52 19.01
N LEU A 52 -7.43 -0.87 18.25
CA LEU A 52 -6.70 0.32 18.70
C LEU A 52 -7.54 1.57 18.39
N SER A 53 -7.77 2.42 19.39
CA SER A 53 -8.63 3.61 19.27
C SER A 53 -7.87 4.93 19.22
N VAL A 54 -6.59 4.93 19.61
CA VAL A 54 -5.77 6.14 19.71
C VAL A 54 -4.84 6.23 18.50
N ASN A 55 -4.93 7.34 17.75
CA ASN A 55 -4.01 7.63 16.66
C ASN A 55 -2.71 8.20 17.23
N MET A 56 -1.69 7.35 17.31
CA MET A 56 -0.38 7.74 17.85
C MET A 56 0.42 8.61 16.86
N ARG A 57 0.13 8.55 15.56
CA ARG A 57 0.84 9.31 14.50
C ARG A 57 0.47 10.79 14.51
N ALA A 58 -0.80 11.11 14.74
CA ALA A 58 -1.32 12.48 14.79
C ALA A 58 -1.53 12.99 16.23
N ARG A 59 -0.91 12.34 17.23
CA ARG A 59 -1.17 12.61 18.67
C ARG A 59 -0.95 14.08 19.07
N THR A 60 -0.04 14.78 18.41
CA THR A 60 0.29 16.19 18.68
C THR A 60 -0.68 17.19 18.05
N ASP A 61 -1.61 16.72 17.21
CA ASP A 61 -2.64 17.53 16.57
C ASP A 61 -4.02 16.87 16.79
N PRO A 62 -4.68 17.16 17.93
CA PRO A 62 -5.97 16.55 18.26
C PRO A 62 -7.06 16.85 17.23
N ALA A 63 -7.05 18.04 16.61
CA ALA A 63 -8.05 18.44 15.62
C ALA A 63 -7.89 17.61 14.33
N PHE A 64 -6.66 17.45 13.84
CA PHE A 64 -6.39 16.59 12.69
C PHE A 64 -6.65 15.12 13.01
N CYS A 65 -6.32 14.66 14.22
CA CYS A 65 -6.65 13.31 14.69
C CYS A 65 -8.16 13.06 14.66
N GLU A 66 -8.98 13.97 15.20
CA GLU A 66 -10.44 13.87 15.17
C GLU A 66 -10.98 13.86 13.73
N TYR A 67 -10.44 14.75 12.88
CA TYR A 67 -10.78 14.77 11.46
C TYR A 67 -10.52 13.42 10.76
N LEU A 68 -9.33 12.83 10.94
CA LEU A 68 -9.00 11.52 10.37
C LEU A 68 -9.93 10.41 10.90
N MET A 69 -10.24 10.43 12.19
CA MET A 69 -11.13 9.45 12.80
C MET A 69 -12.58 9.59 12.28
N LYS A 70 -13.05 10.82 12.07
CA LYS A 70 -14.36 11.10 11.46
C LYS A 70 -14.44 10.61 10.02
N LYS A 71 -13.43 10.95 9.19
CA LYS A 71 -13.36 10.50 7.79
C LYS A 71 -13.35 8.99 7.64
N GLY A 72 -12.56 8.29 8.46
CA GLY A 72 -12.49 6.83 8.43
C GLY A 72 -13.73 6.12 8.96
N SER A 73 -14.68 6.80 9.60
CA SER A 73 -15.86 6.16 10.19
C SER A 73 -17.11 6.19 9.29
N GLU A 74 -16.97 6.62 8.02
CA GLU A 74 -18.02 6.68 6.99
C GLU A 74 -19.44 6.98 7.53
N LYS A 75 -19.69 8.26 7.86
CA LYS A 75 -21.06 8.75 8.15
C LYS A 75 -21.48 9.97 7.33
N GLU A 76 -20.65 10.47 6.43
CA GLU A 76 -20.96 11.65 5.60
C GLU A 76 -20.91 11.30 4.11
N LYS A 77 -22.00 11.58 3.39
CA LYS A 77 -21.95 11.81 1.94
C LYS A 77 -21.17 13.10 1.72
N THR A 78 -19.90 13.01 1.37
CA THR A 78 -19.09 14.20 1.10
C THR A 78 -19.43 14.74 -0.27
N ASN A 79 -19.99 15.95 -0.32
CA ASN A 79 -19.94 16.80 -1.51
C ASN A 79 -18.46 17.19 -1.70
N TRP A 80 -17.83 16.74 -2.77
CA TRP A 80 -16.42 17.03 -3.07
C TRP A 80 -16.26 18.50 -3.46
N GLN A 81 -16.19 19.37 -2.47
CA GLN A 81 -15.81 20.78 -2.65
C GLN A 81 -14.75 21.09 -1.59
N GLY A 82 -13.49 20.79 -1.89
CA GLY A 82 -12.41 21.08 -0.96
C GLY A 82 -11.12 20.38 -1.33
N PHE A 83 -10.40 20.91 -2.31
CA PHE A 83 -8.95 20.78 -2.30
C PHE A 83 -8.44 21.49 -1.05
N TYR A 84 -8.06 20.75 -0.02
CA TYR A 84 -7.32 21.30 1.12
C TYR A 84 -5.88 21.55 0.67
N ALA A 85 -5.67 22.56 -0.18
CA ALA A 85 -4.35 23.13 -0.38
C ALA A 85 -4.03 23.95 0.88
N SER A 86 -3.31 23.35 1.84
CA SER A 86 -2.64 24.17 2.84
C SER A 86 -1.69 25.13 2.10
N PRO A 87 -1.68 26.44 2.40
CA PRO A 87 -0.71 27.36 1.83
C PRO A 87 0.68 26.91 2.28
N CYS A 88 1.37 26.14 1.43
CA CYS A 88 2.69 25.62 1.78
C CYS A 88 3.71 26.74 1.53
N ASN A 89 4.15 27.37 2.62
CA ASN A 89 5.19 28.38 2.57
C ASN A 89 6.46 27.77 1.96
N MET A 90 7.01 28.43 0.95
CA MET A 90 7.99 27.85 0.03
C MET A 90 9.44 27.91 0.57
N SER A 91 9.63 27.78 1.89
CA SER A 91 10.95 27.94 2.53
C SER A 91 11.56 26.66 3.11
N SER A 92 10.87 25.52 3.04
CA SER A 92 11.39 24.23 3.51
C SER A 92 10.84 23.07 2.69
N THR A 93 11.40 22.89 1.49
CA THR A 93 11.05 21.83 0.53
C THR A 93 11.92 20.57 0.65
N SER A 94 12.89 20.54 1.58
CA SER A 94 13.88 19.45 1.66
C SER A 94 13.32 18.06 2.03
N SER A 95 12.01 17.91 2.29
CA SER A 95 11.38 16.63 2.59
C SER A 95 9.88 16.64 2.28
N ARG A 96 9.50 16.74 1.01
CA ARG A 96 8.11 16.60 0.56
C ARG A 96 7.95 15.31 -0.24
N VAL A 97 6.85 14.60 -0.02
CA VAL A 97 6.46 13.41 -0.79
C VAL A 97 5.27 13.77 -1.66
N ILE A 98 5.31 13.37 -2.92
CA ILE A 98 4.19 13.47 -3.86
C ILE A 98 3.51 12.11 -3.93
N MET A 99 2.18 12.07 -3.81
CA MET A 99 1.38 10.85 -3.94
C MET A 99 0.39 11.02 -5.08
N THR A 100 0.31 10.04 -5.97
CA THR A 100 -0.65 9.98 -7.08
C THR A 100 -1.39 8.64 -7.07
N THR A 101 -2.49 8.56 -7.81
CA THR A 101 -3.36 7.37 -7.82
C THR A 101 -2.93 6.28 -8.79
N THR A 102 -2.03 6.58 -9.73
CA THR A 102 -1.55 5.62 -10.73
C THR A 102 -0.05 5.76 -10.93
N ASN A 103 0.59 4.64 -11.25
CA ASN A 103 2.02 4.57 -11.53
C ASN A 103 2.39 5.43 -12.74
N ASN A 104 1.56 5.49 -13.79
CA ASN A 104 1.84 6.35 -14.95
C ASN A 104 2.08 7.82 -14.55
N PHE A 105 1.29 8.37 -13.63
CA PHE A 105 1.53 9.74 -13.13
C PHE A 105 2.76 9.82 -12.20
N VAL A 106 3.08 8.74 -11.47
CA VAL A 106 4.34 8.66 -10.71
C VAL A 106 5.52 8.76 -11.66
N ASP A 107 5.49 8.01 -12.76
CA ASP A 107 6.57 7.94 -13.74
C ASP A 107 6.77 9.28 -14.43
N GLU A 108 5.70 9.90 -14.92
CA GLU A 108 5.76 11.24 -15.53
C GLU A 108 6.39 12.29 -14.60
N ILE A 109 6.01 12.29 -13.31
CA ILE A 109 6.55 13.23 -12.32
C ILE A 109 7.99 12.90 -11.99
N ASN A 110 8.32 11.61 -11.81
CA ASN A 110 9.67 11.19 -11.48
C ASN A 110 10.64 11.52 -12.61
N ASP A 111 10.28 11.26 -13.87
CA ASP A 111 11.10 11.60 -15.04
C ASP A 111 11.35 13.11 -15.13
N MET A 112 10.30 13.91 -14.91
CA MET A 112 10.42 15.37 -14.87
C MET A 112 11.35 15.83 -13.73
N LEU A 113 11.33 15.20 -12.56
CA LEU A 113 12.17 15.59 -11.43
C LEU A 113 13.62 15.11 -11.59
N ILE A 114 13.83 13.89 -12.08
CA ILE A 114 15.15 13.29 -12.31
C ILE A 114 15.93 14.10 -13.34
N THR A 115 15.29 14.55 -14.42
CA THR A 115 15.93 15.41 -15.43
C THR A 115 16.38 16.77 -14.90
N GLN A 116 15.83 17.22 -13.77
CA GLN A 116 16.23 18.49 -13.12
C GLN A 116 17.36 18.32 -12.09
N LEU A 117 17.71 17.08 -11.72
CA LEU A 117 18.80 16.81 -10.79
C LEU A 117 20.15 17.04 -11.50
N LEU A 118 20.98 17.92 -10.92
CA LEU A 118 22.34 18.17 -11.39
C LEU A 118 23.26 17.02 -10.94
N GLY A 119 23.62 16.13 -11.86
CA GLY A 119 24.54 15.03 -11.61
C GLY A 119 24.61 14.06 -12.79
N ASP A 120 25.62 13.20 -12.80
CA ASP A 120 25.73 12.14 -13.82
C ASP A 120 24.65 11.09 -13.59
N SER A 121 23.91 10.75 -14.64
CA SER A 121 22.95 9.65 -14.59
C SER A 121 23.69 8.31 -14.69
N THR A 122 23.31 7.36 -13.84
CA THR A 122 23.78 5.98 -13.94
C THR A 122 22.58 5.08 -14.20
N THR A 123 22.57 4.40 -15.35
CA THR A 123 21.54 3.43 -15.69
C THR A 123 21.95 2.06 -15.17
N TYR A 124 21.08 1.45 -14.35
CA TYR A 124 21.23 0.07 -13.92
C TYR A 124 20.32 -0.81 -14.79
N VAL A 125 20.91 -1.83 -15.42
CA VAL A 125 20.16 -2.80 -16.23
C VAL A 125 19.81 -3.99 -15.34
N ALA A 126 18.51 -4.32 -15.26
CA ALA A 126 18.08 -5.54 -14.59
C ALA A 126 18.44 -6.77 -15.43
N PHE A 127 18.81 -7.86 -14.76
CA PHE A 127 19.02 -9.16 -15.39
C PHE A 127 17.83 -10.06 -15.05
N ASP A 128 17.08 -10.46 -16.08
CA ASP A 128 15.91 -11.34 -15.94
C ASP A 128 16.26 -12.81 -16.16
N GLU A 129 17.50 -13.09 -16.55
CA GLU A 129 18.01 -14.43 -16.79
C GLU A 129 19.11 -14.83 -15.79
N THR A 130 18.97 -16.04 -15.27
CA THR A 130 19.97 -16.70 -14.45
C THR A 130 21.16 -17.11 -15.32
N THR A 131 22.37 -17.02 -14.76
CA THR A 131 23.61 -17.43 -15.46
C THR A 131 23.64 -18.93 -15.81
N LYS A 132 22.74 -19.73 -15.22
CA LYS A 132 22.60 -21.17 -15.45
C LYS A 132 21.15 -21.46 -15.81
N THR A 133 20.91 -21.89 -17.03
CA THR A 133 19.56 -22.19 -17.56
C THR A 133 18.75 -23.18 -16.72
N ASN A 134 19.39 -24.09 -15.97
CA ASN A 134 18.70 -25.02 -15.06
C ASN A 134 18.11 -24.34 -13.82
N ASP A 135 18.60 -23.16 -13.45
CA ASP A 135 18.14 -22.40 -12.29
C ASP A 135 17.00 -21.44 -12.69
N GLN A 136 16.82 -21.15 -13.99
CA GLN A 136 15.84 -20.19 -14.51
C GLN A 136 14.42 -20.48 -14.00
N SER A 137 13.98 -21.75 -14.03
CA SER A 137 12.62 -22.12 -13.55
C SER A 137 12.41 -21.92 -12.06
N GLN A 138 13.48 -21.94 -11.25
CA GLN A 138 13.38 -21.72 -9.79
C GLN A 138 13.20 -20.24 -9.45
N TYR A 139 13.70 -19.35 -10.31
CA TYR A 139 13.67 -17.91 -10.08
C TYR A 139 12.64 -17.18 -10.97
N GLU A 140 12.21 -17.74 -12.10
CA GLU A 140 11.13 -17.19 -12.95
C GLU A 140 9.85 -16.96 -12.14
N ASP A 141 9.31 -17.99 -11.48
CA ASP A 141 8.07 -17.86 -10.70
C ASP A 141 8.24 -16.90 -9.51
N PHE A 142 9.45 -16.81 -8.95
CA PHE A 142 9.79 -15.87 -7.89
C PHE A 142 9.92 -14.43 -8.41
N LEU A 143 10.58 -14.20 -9.54
CA LEU A 143 10.78 -12.89 -10.17
C LEU A 143 9.49 -12.35 -10.78
N HIS A 144 8.66 -13.19 -11.42
CA HIS A 144 7.36 -12.80 -11.97
C HIS A 144 6.31 -12.53 -10.90
N SER A 145 6.50 -13.07 -9.69
CA SER A 145 5.67 -12.77 -8.51
C SER A 145 6.19 -11.58 -7.68
N LEU A 146 7.43 -11.13 -7.90
CA LEU A 146 7.94 -9.91 -7.33
C LEU A 146 7.28 -8.70 -8.01
N HIS A 147 6.17 -8.26 -7.42
CA HIS A 147 5.71 -6.88 -7.49
C HIS A 147 6.09 -6.24 -6.16
N PRO A 148 7.38 -5.91 -5.94
CA PRO A 148 7.81 -5.37 -4.67
C PRO A 148 7.09 -4.04 -4.44
N ALA A 149 6.16 -4.03 -3.47
CA ALA A 149 5.53 -2.80 -3.03
C ALA A 149 6.62 -1.87 -2.48
N GLY A 150 6.89 -0.76 -3.17
CA GLY A 150 7.77 0.30 -2.69
C GLY A 150 9.00 0.63 -3.54
N LEU A 151 9.21 -0.02 -4.69
CA LEU A 151 10.14 0.50 -5.70
C LEU A 151 9.38 1.33 -6.74
N PRO A 152 9.95 2.44 -7.25
CA PRO A 152 9.39 3.11 -8.41
C PRO A 152 9.32 2.13 -9.59
N PRO A 153 8.36 2.30 -10.52
CA PRO A 153 8.29 1.48 -11.72
C PRO A 153 9.64 1.50 -12.45
N ILE A 154 10.04 0.33 -12.96
CA ILE A 154 11.13 0.20 -13.93
C ILE A 154 10.52 0.37 -15.31
#